data_AF-A0AAN8EII6-F1
#
_entry.id   AF-A0AAN8EII6-F1
#
_cell.length_a   1.000
_cell.length_b   1.000
_cell.length_c   1.000
_cell.angle_alpha   90.00
_cell.angle_beta   90.00
_cell.angle_gamma   90.00
#
_symmetry.space_group_name_H-M   'P 1'
#
loop_
_entity.id
_entity.type
_entity.pdbx_description
1 polymer ?
#
loop_
_entity_poly.entity_id
_entity_poly.type
_entity_poly.pdbx_seq_one_letter_code
_entity_poly.pdbx_strand_id
1 'polypeptide(L)'
;MESIQSKITAAAPRNRELLQTLAETDYAKPALEQQKRYIADVESEIKQLDKRIKELEEKRKKELKEHEKYRDSTMKRFAYKVSRKQEKFNVKAEKEEREYFEVLQEEHKANEMRKNLGQTLAEAQRNRSELEGTAARHDQAQRCLDELYDSIFEGPTPGFPEEDSRENSANDALNQYHNMRVRVESETQVLNNLGKALQKMNIAKYALAEARSHSQMDMFGGGMMSDMMERNALSKGEIAFTEARMLVEQASRMSPDVHPLPQVNVAQGNLMSDVFFDNIFTDMQFHEKIKQSQFELERADRDLQAQRGSATQRHSSLNLQLQQQAQGLESARVALQKVRENAFQRHAATQ
;
A
#
# COMPACT_ATOMS: atom_id res chain seq x y z
N MET A 1 24.73 1.60 -55.40
CA MET A 1 24.49 2.17 -54.06
C MET A 1 22.99 2.35 -53.92
N GLU A 2 22.35 1.77 -52.91
CA GLU A 2 20.93 2.05 -52.66
C GLU A 2 20.75 3.53 -52.30
N SER A 3 19.73 4.16 -52.88
CA SER A 3 19.41 5.56 -52.54
C SER A 3 18.89 5.63 -51.11
N ILE A 4 19.18 6.73 -50.43
CA ILE A 4 18.70 6.98 -49.05
C ILE A 4 17.17 6.97 -48.98
N GLN A 5 16.46 7.48 -50.01
CA GLN A 5 15.00 7.33 -50.14
C GLN A 5 14.54 5.86 -50.07
N SER A 6 15.28 4.94 -50.69
CA SER A 6 14.97 3.51 -50.63
C SER A 6 15.15 2.96 -49.22
N LYS A 7 16.24 3.35 -48.53
CA LYS A 7 16.50 2.94 -47.13
C LYS A 7 15.45 3.48 -46.15
N ILE A 8 15.04 4.74 -46.29
CA ILE A 8 13.98 5.35 -45.48
C ILE A 8 12.64 4.65 -45.70
N THR A 9 12.28 4.39 -46.97
CA THR A 9 11.01 3.71 -47.30
C THR A 9 11.00 2.28 -46.76
N ALA A 10 12.13 1.57 -46.83
CA ALA A 10 12.31 0.24 -46.27
C ALA A 10 12.27 0.23 -44.73
N ALA A 11 12.79 1.27 -44.07
CA ALA A 11 12.83 1.41 -42.62
C ALA A 11 11.49 1.88 -41.99
N ALA A 12 10.62 2.53 -42.77
CA ALA A 12 9.39 3.16 -42.26
C ALA A 12 8.43 2.21 -41.49
N PRO A 13 8.17 0.96 -41.94
CA PRO A 13 7.34 0.02 -41.16
C PRO A 13 7.97 -0.31 -39.82
N ARG A 14 9.29 -0.54 -39.78
CA ARG A 14 10.03 -0.87 -38.57
C ARG A 14 10.10 0.29 -37.59
N ASN A 15 10.32 1.52 -38.09
CA ASN A 15 10.27 2.75 -37.30
C ASN A 15 8.91 2.90 -36.59
N ARG A 16 7.80 2.69 -37.32
CA ARG A 16 6.45 2.77 -36.74
C ARG A 16 6.21 1.71 -35.66
N GLU A 17 6.62 0.48 -35.90
CA GLU A 17 6.51 -0.63 -34.93
C GLU A 17 7.31 -0.34 -33.63
N LEU A 18 8.52 0.20 -33.77
CA LEU A 18 9.39 0.56 -32.65
C LEU A 18 8.79 1.73 -31.84
N LEU A 19 8.32 2.78 -32.51
CA LEU A 19 7.67 3.92 -31.85
C LEU A 19 6.39 3.51 -31.13
N GLN A 20 5.59 2.62 -31.72
CA GLN A 20 4.42 2.05 -31.06
C GLN A 20 4.81 1.25 -29.82
N THR A 21 5.81 0.37 -29.93
CA THR A 21 6.30 -0.41 -28.78
C THR A 21 6.82 0.51 -27.67
N LEU A 22 7.55 1.58 -28.02
CA LEU A 22 8.02 2.57 -27.05
C LEU A 22 6.85 3.23 -26.33
N ALA A 23 5.84 3.71 -27.06
CA ALA A 23 4.65 4.33 -26.46
C ALA A 23 3.88 3.38 -25.54
N GLU A 24 3.68 2.12 -25.96
CA GLU A 24 3.02 1.08 -25.18
C GLU A 24 3.78 0.79 -23.88
N THR A 25 5.12 0.82 -23.91
CA THR A 25 5.96 0.35 -22.79
C THR A 25 6.54 1.46 -21.91
N ASP A 26 6.34 2.74 -22.22
CA ASP A 26 7.13 3.79 -21.55
C ASP A 26 6.84 3.97 -20.04
N TYR A 27 5.66 3.54 -19.55
CA TYR A 27 5.37 3.53 -18.11
C TYR A 27 6.34 2.66 -17.32
N ALA A 28 6.91 1.64 -17.97
CA ALA A 28 7.49 0.51 -17.27
C ALA A 28 8.71 0.91 -16.43
N LYS A 29 9.55 1.83 -16.91
CA LYS A 29 10.73 2.31 -16.18
C LYS A 29 10.35 3.10 -14.91
N PRO A 30 9.54 4.18 -14.99
CA PRO A 30 9.00 4.86 -13.81
C PRO A 30 8.32 3.93 -12.83
N ALA A 31 7.41 3.07 -13.33
CA ALA A 31 6.64 2.16 -12.52
C ALA A 31 7.55 1.13 -11.81
N LEU A 32 8.57 0.63 -12.51
CA LEU A 32 9.56 -0.29 -11.93
C LEU A 32 10.33 0.36 -10.78
N GLU A 33 10.81 1.60 -10.96
CA GLU A 33 11.53 2.32 -9.90
C GLU A 33 10.64 2.61 -8.69
N GLN A 34 9.39 3.01 -8.91
CA GLN A 34 8.43 3.17 -7.84
C GLN A 34 8.14 1.84 -7.12
N GLN A 35 7.96 0.75 -7.88
CA GLN A 35 7.70 -0.57 -7.33
C GLN A 35 8.87 -1.09 -6.49
N LYS A 36 10.12 -0.82 -6.89
CA LYS A 36 11.31 -1.14 -6.09
C LYS A 36 11.31 -0.41 -4.74
N ARG A 37 10.95 0.88 -4.74
CA ARG A 37 10.84 1.67 -3.49
C ARG A 37 9.75 1.11 -2.58
N TYR A 38 8.59 0.80 -3.14
CA TYR A 38 7.49 0.19 -2.39
C TYR A 38 7.88 -1.16 -1.76
N ILE A 39 8.56 -2.02 -2.51
CA ILE A 39 9.09 -3.29 -1.98
C ILE A 39 10.05 -3.04 -0.82
N ALA A 40 10.98 -2.09 -0.95
CA ALA A 40 11.94 -1.78 0.11
C ALA A 40 11.24 -1.26 1.39
N ASP A 41 10.19 -0.45 1.24
CA ASP A 41 9.38 0.03 2.37
C ASP A 41 8.65 -1.13 3.06
N VAL A 42 7.99 -2.02 2.31
CA VAL A 42 7.31 -3.20 2.87
C VAL A 42 8.30 -4.15 3.55
N GLU A 43 9.49 -4.37 2.98
CA GLU A 43 10.55 -5.18 3.61
C GLU A 43 11.04 -4.56 4.92
N SER A 44 11.16 -3.22 4.97
CA SER A 44 11.50 -2.49 6.19
C SER A 44 10.40 -2.66 7.26
N GLU A 45 9.13 -2.54 6.88
CA GLU A 45 7.98 -2.75 7.78
C GLU A 45 7.96 -4.18 8.34
N ILE A 46 8.16 -5.20 7.48
CA ILE A 46 8.28 -6.60 7.91
C ILE A 46 9.42 -6.78 8.89
N LYS A 47 10.59 -6.18 8.63
CA LYS A 47 11.76 -6.29 9.53
C LYS A 47 11.49 -5.67 10.90
N GLN A 48 10.82 -4.51 10.95
CA GLN A 48 10.43 -3.88 12.21
C GLN A 48 9.42 -4.74 12.96
N LEU A 49 8.45 -5.31 12.25
CA LEU A 49 7.43 -6.16 12.82
C LEU A 49 7.99 -7.50 13.33
N ASP A 50 8.92 -8.11 12.60
CA ASP A 50 9.64 -9.32 13.03
C ASP A 50 10.44 -9.06 14.33
N LYS A 51 11.03 -7.87 14.48
CA LYS A 51 11.68 -7.48 15.74
C LYS A 51 10.67 -7.37 16.88
N ARG A 52 9.52 -6.72 16.62
CA ARG A 52 8.44 -6.59 17.60
C ARG A 52 7.85 -7.95 18.01
N ILE A 53 7.65 -8.87 17.08
CA ILE A 53 7.20 -10.24 17.36
C ILE A 53 8.19 -10.94 18.29
N LYS A 54 9.51 -10.86 18.03
CA LYS A 54 10.51 -11.46 18.93
C LYS A 54 10.48 -10.88 20.34
N GLU A 55 10.31 -9.56 20.47
CA GLU A 55 10.18 -8.90 21.77
C GLU A 55 8.91 -9.37 22.51
N LEU A 56 7.80 -9.52 21.79
CA LEU A 56 6.53 -10.03 22.32
C LEU A 56 6.62 -11.50 22.72
N GLU A 57 7.29 -12.35 21.93
CA GLU A 57 7.51 -13.76 22.26
C GLU A 57 8.29 -13.93 23.56
N GLU A 58 9.35 -13.13 23.75
CA GLU A 58 10.15 -13.15 24.97
C GLU A 58 9.38 -12.60 26.16
N LYS A 59 8.57 -11.55 25.98
CA LYS A 59 7.67 -11.06 27.01
C LYS A 59 6.64 -12.13 27.38
N ARG A 60 5.98 -12.77 26.41
CA ARG A 60 4.98 -13.83 26.62
C ARG A 60 5.56 -14.98 27.44
N LYS A 61 6.79 -15.43 27.13
CA LYS A 61 7.47 -16.49 27.89
C LYS A 61 7.71 -16.09 29.36
N LYS A 62 7.95 -14.81 29.64
CA LYS A 62 8.10 -14.30 31.01
C LYS A 62 6.74 -14.28 31.72
N GLU A 63 5.74 -13.63 31.13
CA GLU A 63 4.39 -13.53 31.70
C GLU A 63 3.77 -14.93 31.93
N LEU A 64 3.96 -15.88 30.99
CA LEU A 64 3.47 -17.26 31.16
C LEU A 64 4.08 -17.93 32.39
N LYS A 65 5.39 -17.78 32.60
CA LYS A 65 6.07 -18.36 33.77
C LYS A 65 5.60 -17.73 35.07
N GLU A 66 5.31 -16.43 35.08
CA GLU A 66 4.82 -15.72 36.27
C GLU A 66 3.38 -16.11 36.58
N HIS A 67 2.52 -16.19 35.55
CA HIS A 67 1.17 -16.73 35.62
C HIS A 67 1.14 -18.17 36.14
N GLU A 68 1.92 -19.10 35.56
CA GLU A 68 2.00 -20.50 36.03
C GLU A 68 2.47 -20.60 37.48
N LYS A 69 3.49 -19.82 37.88
CA LYS A 69 4.00 -19.78 39.27
C LYS A 69 2.97 -19.24 40.27
N TYR A 70 1.99 -18.46 39.83
CA TYR A 70 0.92 -17.96 40.70
C TYR A 70 -0.28 -18.90 40.70
N ARG A 71 -0.67 -19.42 39.54
CA ARG A 71 -1.77 -20.38 39.38
C ARG A 71 -1.51 -21.69 40.11
N ASP A 72 -0.33 -22.28 39.92
CA ASP A 72 -0.02 -23.66 40.34
C ASP A 72 0.60 -23.76 41.75
N SER A 73 0.93 -22.61 42.36
CA SER A 73 1.53 -22.61 43.69
C SER A 73 0.49 -22.82 44.79
N THR A 74 0.28 -24.09 45.14
CA THR A 74 -0.48 -24.53 46.32
C THR A 74 0.04 -23.93 47.62
N MET A 75 1.36 -23.73 47.74
CA MET A 75 2.00 -23.12 48.93
C MET A 75 1.70 -21.62 49.06
N LYS A 76 1.74 -20.85 47.97
CA LYS A 76 1.28 -19.45 47.97
C LYS A 76 -0.21 -19.37 48.31
N ARG A 77 -1.04 -20.19 47.65
CA ARG A 77 -2.49 -20.23 47.91
C ARG A 77 -2.81 -20.52 49.38
N PHE A 78 -2.07 -21.45 50.00
CA PHE A 78 -2.20 -21.77 51.43
C PHE A 78 -1.76 -20.60 52.33
N ALA A 79 -0.60 -19.97 52.07
CA ALA A 79 -0.12 -18.85 52.87
C ALA A 79 -1.05 -17.63 52.85
N TYR A 80 -1.67 -17.32 51.70
CA TYR A 80 -2.65 -16.23 51.58
C TYR A 80 -4.00 -16.58 52.23
N LYS A 81 -4.39 -17.86 52.22
CA LYS A 81 -5.58 -18.36 52.94
C LYS A 81 -5.40 -18.28 54.46
N VAL A 82 -4.25 -18.73 54.97
CA VAL A 82 -3.94 -18.71 56.42
C VAL A 82 -3.79 -17.29 56.95
N SER A 83 -3.30 -16.35 56.13
CA SER A 83 -3.18 -14.93 56.51
C SER A 83 -4.44 -14.08 56.32
N ARG A 84 -5.59 -14.70 55.95
CA ARG A 84 -6.85 -14.01 55.60
C ARG A 84 -6.72 -12.95 54.49
N LYS A 85 -5.72 -13.07 53.62
CA LYS A 85 -5.45 -12.15 52.49
C LYS A 85 -5.84 -12.76 51.14
N GLN A 86 -6.84 -13.63 51.13
CA GLN A 86 -7.21 -14.40 49.93
C GLN A 86 -7.62 -13.50 48.74
N GLU A 87 -8.27 -12.37 49.02
CA GLU A 87 -8.59 -11.35 48.03
C GLU A 87 -7.34 -10.75 47.37
N LYS A 88 -6.27 -10.48 48.14
CA LYS A 88 -4.98 -10.02 47.59
C LYS A 88 -4.26 -11.06 46.74
N PHE A 89 -4.54 -12.35 46.95
CA PHE A 89 -4.00 -13.41 46.10
C PHE A 89 -4.73 -13.46 44.77
N ASN A 90 -6.07 -13.39 44.79
CA ASN A 90 -6.89 -13.37 43.58
C ASN A 90 -6.54 -12.16 42.70
N VAL A 91 -6.49 -10.94 43.28
CA VAL A 91 -6.10 -9.72 42.56
C VAL A 91 -4.74 -9.85 41.89
N LYS A 92 -3.78 -10.53 42.54
CA LYS A 92 -2.46 -10.78 41.93
C LYS A 92 -2.51 -11.84 40.84
N ALA A 93 -3.20 -12.95 41.06
CA ALA A 93 -3.34 -13.99 40.05
C ALA A 93 -4.03 -13.47 38.78
N GLU A 94 -5.08 -12.65 38.95
CA GLU A 94 -5.78 -11.95 37.87
C GLU A 94 -4.88 -10.96 37.14
N LYS A 95 -4.02 -10.21 37.85
CA LYS A 95 -3.04 -9.31 37.23
C LYS A 95 -2.06 -10.07 36.32
N GLU A 96 -1.52 -11.19 36.79
CA GLU A 96 -0.55 -12.01 36.05
C GLU A 96 -1.21 -12.68 34.83
N GLU A 97 -2.46 -13.14 34.98
CA GLU A 97 -3.27 -13.65 33.87
C GLU A 97 -3.53 -12.56 32.80
N ARG A 98 -3.83 -11.33 33.23
CA ARG A 98 -4.01 -10.18 32.35
C ARG A 98 -2.74 -9.87 31.56
N GLU A 99 -1.61 -9.74 32.23
CA GLU A 99 -0.34 -9.39 31.59
C GLU A 99 0.06 -10.47 30.56
N TYR A 100 -0.23 -11.74 30.84
CA TYR A 100 -0.04 -12.83 29.88
C TYR A 100 -0.95 -12.74 28.65
N PHE A 101 -2.27 -12.59 28.84
CA PHE A 101 -3.22 -12.56 27.72
C PHE A 101 -3.06 -11.31 26.85
N GLU A 102 -2.72 -10.17 27.43
CA GLU A 102 -2.43 -8.92 26.71
C GLU A 102 -1.27 -9.13 25.72
N VAL A 103 -0.17 -9.72 26.20
CA VAL A 103 1.00 -10.00 25.35
C VAL A 103 0.69 -11.07 24.30
N LEU A 104 -0.08 -12.11 24.66
CA LEU A 104 -0.50 -13.13 23.70
C LEU A 104 -1.33 -12.52 22.55
N GLN A 105 -2.21 -11.57 22.85
CA GLN A 105 -3.02 -10.91 21.84
C GLN A 105 -2.20 -9.95 20.98
N GLU A 106 -1.32 -9.14 21.58
CA GLU A 106 -0.39 -8.29 20.83
C GLU A 106 0.48 -9.10 19.87
N GLU A 107 0.97 -10.26 20.32
CA GLU A 107 1.76 -11.16 19.50
C GLU A 107 0.93 -11.77 18.36
N HIS A 108 -0.31 -12.17 18.62
CA HIS A 108 -1.20 -12.68 17.57
C HIS A 108 -1.49 -11.61 16.51
N LYS A 109 -1.81 -10.37 16.93
CA LYS A 109 -2.01 -9.23 16.03
C LYS A 109 -0.77 -8.97 15.17
N ALA A 110 0.42 -8.95 15.79
CA ALA A 110 1.67 -8.74 15.08
C ALA A 110 1.96 -9.84 14.05
N ASN A 111 1.68 -11.10 14.38
CA ASN A 111 1.83 -12.23 13.47
C ASN A 111 0.88 -12.17 12.27
N GLU A 112 -0.40 -11.82 12.47
CA GLU A 112 -1.34 -11.66 11.36
C GLU A 112 -0.96 -10.49 10.45
N MET A 113 -0.55 -9.34 11.02
CA MET A 113 -0.03 -8.22 10.22
C MET A 113 1.19 -8.64 9.39
N ARG A 114 2.12 -9.40 9.96
CA ARG A 114 3.33 -9.87 9.28
C ARG A 114 3.00 -10.83 8.14
N LYS A 115 2.04 -11.72 8.33
CA LYS A 115 1.53 -12.61 7.29
C LYS A 115 0.92 -11.83 6.13
N ASN A 116 0.13 -10.79 6.42
CA ASN A 116 -0.51 -9.96 5.41
C ASN A 116 0.49 -9.09 4.64
N LEU A 117 1.49 -8.54 5.32
CA LEU A 117 2.63 -7.88 4.66
C LEU A 117 3.43 -8.86 3.79
N GLY A 118 3.60 -10.11 4.22
CA GLY A 118 4.24 -11.16 3.42
C GLY A 118 3.49 -11.47 2.12
N GLN A 119 2.15 -11.52 2.16
CA GLN A 119 1.33 -11.66 0.95
C GLN A 119 1.47 -10.43 0.03
N THR A 120 1.43 -9.24 0.62
CA THR A 120 1.60 -7.97 -0.10
C THR A 120 2.96 -7.89 -0.78
N LEU A 121 4.03 -8.32 -0.10
CA LEU A 121 5.38 -8.40 -0.66
C LEU A 121 5.46 -9.39 -1.83
N ALA A 122 4.82 -10.56 -1.71
CA ALA A 122 4.80 -11.54 -2.78
C ALA A 122 4.07 -11.02 -4.04
N GLU A 123 2.94 -10.33 -3.86
CA GLU A 123 2.23 -9.63 -4.95
C GLU A 123 3.13 -8.54 -5.56
N ALA A 124 3.76 -7.73 -4.71
CA ALA A 124 4.63 -6.65 -5.15
C ALA A 124 5.82 -7.16 -5.97
N GLN A 125 6.42 -8.28 -5.57
CA GLN A 125 7.53 -8.92 -6.28
C GLN A 125 7.09 -9.49 -7.64
N ARG A 126 5.87 -10.03 -7.75
CA ARG A 126 5.31 -10.46 -9.05
C ARG A 126 5.15 -9.28 -10.00
N ASN A 127 4.56 -8.19 -9.53
CA ASN A 127 4.39 -6.98 -10.34
C ASN A 127 5.74 -6.39 -10.76
N ARG A 128 6.76 -6.44 -9.89
CA ARG A 128 8.13 -6.03 -10.26
C ARG A 128 8.66 -6.87 -11.42
N SER A 129 8.53 -8.19 -11.36
CA SER A 129 9.00 -9.09 -12.43
C SER A 129 8.33 -8.78 -13.77
N GLU A 130 7.05 -8.45 -13.77
CA GLU A 130 6.32 -8.06 -14.98
C GLU A 130 6.83 -6.72 -15.54
N LEU A 131 7.00 -5.72 -14.66
CA LEU A 131 7.52 -4.40 -15.02
C LEU A 131 8.98 -4.47 -15.53
N GLU A 132 9.81 -5.36 -14.99
CA GLU A 132 11.16 -5.61 -15.49
C GLU A 132 11.14 -6.11 -16.95
N GLY A 133 10.22 -7.03 -17.28
CA GLY A 133 10.03 -7.50 -18.65
C GLY A 133 9.59 -6.38 -19.60
N THR A 134 8.63 -5.56 -19.19
CA THR A 134 8.16 -4.42 -20.01
C THR A 134 9.23 -3.34 -20.17
N ALA A 135 10.00 -3.05 -19.11
CA ALA A 135 11.09 -2.09 -19.15
C ALA A 135 12.24 -2.57 -20.06
N ALA A 136 12.57 -3.87 -20.03
CA ALA A 136 13.54 -4.46 -20.94
C ALA A 136 13.08 -4.38 -22.40
N ARG A 137 11.80 -4.62 -22.67
CA ARG A 137 11.22 -4.44 -24.00
C ARG A 137 11.28 -2.99 -24.47
N HIS A 138 11.04 -2.03 -23.57
CA HIS A 138 11.21 -0.61 -23.86
C HIS A 138 12.65 -0.27 -24.23
N ASP A 139 13.62 -0.71 -23.42
CA ASP A 139 15.06 -0.49 -23.68
C ASP A 139 15.51 -1.10 -25.00
N GLN A 140 15.03 -2.31 -25.31
CA GLN A 140 15.35 -2.96 -26.58
C GLN A 140 14.75 -2.18 -27.76
N ALA A 141 13.49 -1.74 -27.66
CA ALA A 141 12.87 -0.94 -28.70
C ALA A 141 13.60 0.39 -28.92
N GLN A 142 14.08 1.03 -27.84
CA GLN A 142 14.88 2.25 -27.91
C GLN A 142 16.20 2.00 -28.63
N ARG A 143 16.97 0.97 -28.23
CA ARG A 143 18.23 0.61 -28.90
C ARG A 143 18.04 0.29 -30.37
N CYS A 144 17.02 -0.49 -30.72
CA CYS A 144 16.73 -0.80 -32.12
C CYS A 144 16.31 0.44 -32.92
N LEU A 145 15.68 1.43 -32.28
CA LEU A 145 15.33 2.70 -32.93
C LEU A 145 16.57 3.55 -33.16
N ASP A 146 17.44 3.65 -32.16
CA ASP A 146 18.70 4.36 -32.24
C ASP A 146 19.60 3.72 -33.31
N GLU A 147 19.75 2.39 -33.32
CA GLU A 147 20.48 1.64 -34.35
C GLU A 147 19.86 1.82 -35.75
N LEU A 148 18.53 1.86 -35.85
CA LEU A 148 17.85 2.10 -37.12
C LEU A 148 18.18 3.50 -37.63
N TYR A 149 18.17 4.51 -36.76
CA TYR A 149 18.55 5.87 -37.12
C TYR A 149 20.03 5.97 -37.46
N ASP A 150 20.94 5.42 -36.65
CA ASP A 150 22.38 5.40 -36.92
C ASP A 150 22.72 4.73 -38.26
N SER A 151 21.97 3.66 -38.63
CA SER A 151 22.17 2.96 -39.91
C SER A 151 21.73 3.75 -41.15
N ILE A 152 20.82 4.72 -40.96
CA ILE A 152 20.32 5.60 -42.03
C ILE A 152 21.09 6.93 -42.00
N PHE A 153 21.54 7.35 -40.82
CA PHE A 153 22.12 8.64 -40.49
C PHE A 153 23.43 8.42 -39.71
N GLU A 154 24.54 8.12 -40.40
CA GLU A 154 25.84 8.07 -39.73
C GLU A 154 26.31 9.49 -39.36
N GLY A 155 26.27 9.81 -38.06
CA GLY A 155 26.96 10.96 -37.45
C GLY A 155 26.14 12.25 -37.29
N PRO A 156 26.65 13.21 -36.49
CA PRO A 156 26.00 14.51 -36.27
C PRO A 156 25.76 15.16 -37.62
N THR A 157 24.53 15.59 -37.92
CA THR A 157 24.17 16.09 -39.25
C THR A 157 24.73 17.50 -39.42
N PRO A 158 25.94 17.69 -39.99
CA PRO A 158 26.61 18.98 -39.94
C PRO A 158 25.91 19.91 -40.93
N GLY A 159 25.19 20.91 -40.42
CA GLY A 159 24.53 21.93 -41.25
C GLY A 159 23.00 22.01 -41.16
N PHE A 160 22.35 21.26 -40.25
CA PHE A 160 20.88 21.27 -40.09
C PHE A 160 20.44 21.69 -38.67
N PRO A 161 20.66 22.95 -38.26
CA PRO A 161 20.27 23.45 -36.93
C PRO A 161 18.76 23.36 -36.66
N GLU A 162 17.95 23.25 -37.72
CA GLU A 162 16.51 23.04 -37.64
C GLU A 162 16.16 21.62 -37.17
N GLU A 163 16.98 20.62 -37.48
CA GLU A 163 16.84 19.24 -37.00
C GLU A 163 17.22 19.14 -35.52
N ASP A 164 18.38 19.69 -35.15
CA ASP A 164 18.85 19.76 -33.75
C ASP A 164 17.80 20.43 -32.84
N SER A 165 17.17 21.52 -33.31
CA SER A 165 16.11 22.21 -32.57
C SER A 165 14.86 21.33 -32.38
N ARG A 166 14.51 20.52 -33.38
CA ARG A 166 13.36 19.61 -33.31
C ARG A 166 13.65 18.38 -32.45
N GLU A 167 14.89 17.89 -32.46
CA GLU A 167 15.30 16.80 -31.59
C GLU A 167 15.24 17.22 -30.13
N ASN A 168 15.78 18.40 -29.79
CA ASN A 168 15.64 18.98 -28.46
C ASN A 168 14.16 19.15 -28.05
N SER A 169 13.32 19.66 -28.95
CA SER A 169 11.88 19.80 -28.68
C SER A 169 11.18 18.46 -28.42
N ALA A 170 11.56 17.39 -29.15
CA ALA A 170 11.02 16.05 -28.95
C ALA A 170 11.50 15.43 -27.62
N ASN A 171 12.76 15.64 -27.27
CA ASN A 171 13.32 15.22 -25.98
C ASN A 171 12.67 15.95 -24.81
N ASP A 172 12.40 17.25 -24.93
CA ASP A 172 11.68 18.01 -23.92
C ASP A 172 10.24 17.52 -23.74
N ALA A 173 9.53 17.25 -24.84
CA ALA A 173 8.19 16.68 -24.80
C ALA A 173 8.19 15.28 -24.17
N LEU A 174 9.21 14.47 -24.45
CA LEU A 174 9.38 13.13 -23.86
C LEU A 174 9.60 13.22 -22.35
N ASN A 175 10.45 14.15 -21.90
CA ASN A 175 10.69 14.39 -20.47
C ASN A 175 9.44 14.87 -19.74
N GLN A 176 8.67 15.79 -20.34
CA GLN A 176 7.40 16.27 -19.77
C GLN A 176 6.38 15.13 -19.66
N TYR A 177 6.28 14.31 -20.71
CA TYR A 177 5.42 13.15 -20.74
C TYR A 177 5.80 12.13 -19.63
N HIS A 178 7.08 11.75 -19.52
CA HIS A 178 7.53 10.81 -18.50
C HIS A 178 7.28 11.32 -17.08
N ASN A 179 7.58 12.61 -16.82
CA ASN A 179 7.30 13.23 -15.53
C ASN A 179 5.81 13.20 -15.19
N MET A 180 4.93 13.41 -16.17
CA MET A 180 3.49 13.28 -15.96
C MET A 180 3.08 11.83 -15.70
N ARG A 181 3.65 10.87 -16.42
CA ARG A 181 3.36 9.45 -16.27
C ARG A 181 3.74 8.92 -14.88
N VAL A 182 4.88 9.34 -14.35
CA VAL A 182 5.29 9.06 -12.96
C VAL A 182 4.21 9.53 -11.96
N ARG A 183 3.64 10.72 -12.16
CA ARG A 183 2.60 11.26 -11.28
C ARG A 183 1.29 10.47 -11.37
N VAL A 184 0.88 10.09 -12.57
CA VAL A 184 -0.32 9.24 -12.79
C VAL A 184 -0.15 7.89 -12.12
N GLU A 185 1.02 7.24 -12.26
CA GLU A 185 1.29 5.96 -11.62
C GLU A 185 1.28 6.09 -10.09
N SER A 186 1.90 7.16 -9.56
CA SER A 186 1.85 7.45 -8.12
C SER A 186 0.43 7.59 -7.59
N GLU A 187 -0.44 8.34 -8.29
CA GLU A 187 -1.83 8.49 -7.88
C GLU A 187 -2.65 7.21 -8.09
N THR A 188 -2.28 6.36 -9.05
CA THR A 188 -2.88 5.03 -9.25
C THR A 188 -2.61 4.12 -8.05
N GLN A 189 -1.36 4.10 -7.56
CA GLN A 189 -1.01 3.34 -6.36
C GLN A 189 -1.73 3.86 -5.11
N VAL A 190 -1.90 5.18 -4.99
CA VAL A 190 -2.73 5.80 -3.94
C VAL A 190 -4.17 5.28 -3.99
N LEU A 191 -4.80 5.27 -5.17
CA LEU A 191 -6.17 4.74 -5.32
C LEU A 191 -6.28 3.27 -4.96
N ASN A 192 -5.30 2.45 -5.33
CA ASN A 192 -5.25 1.04 -4.98
C ASN A 192 -5.16 0.85 -3.46
N ASN A 193 -4.29 1.59 -2.79
CA ASN A 193 -4.14 1.53 -1.33
C ASN A 193 -5.40 1.99 -0.60
N LEU A 194 -6.01 3.12 -1.02
CA LEU A 194 -7.27 3.59 -0.44
C LEU A 194 -8.43 2.62 -0.72
N GLY A 195 -8.44 1.97 -1.88
CA GLY A 195 -9.41 0.91 -2.22
C GLY A 195 -9.29 -0.30 -1.31
N LYS A 196 -8.07 -0.81 -1.11
CA LYS A 196 -7.78 -1.89 -0.14
C LYS A 196 -8.14 -1.47 1.29
N ALA A 197 -7.84 -0.22 1.67
CA ALA A 197 -8.18 0.31 2.98
C ALA A 197 -9.70 0.30 3.23
N LEU A 198 -10.51 0.66 2.23
CA LEU A 198 -11.97 0.58 2.34
C LEU A 198 -12.48 -0.86 2.49
N GLN A 199 -11.86 -1.83 1.82
CA GLN A 199 -12.21 -3.24 2.02
C GLN A 199 -11.96 -3.67 3.47
N LYS A 200 -10.80 -3.30 4.02
CA LYS A 200 -10.44 -3.56 5.43
C LYS A 200 -11.36 -2.82 6.41
N MET A 201 -11.72 -1.57 6.10
CA MET A 201 -12.69 -0.79 6.86
C MET A 201 -14.06 -1.48 6.92
N ASN A 202 -14.54 -2.04 5.81
CA ASN A 202 -15.79 -2.79 5.79
C ASN A 202 -15.73 -4.05 6.66
N ILE A 203 -14.62 -4.80 6.59
CA ILE A 203 -14.40 -5.96 7.48
C ILE A 203 -14.45 -5.52 8.95
N ALA A 204 -13.82 -4.39 9.29
CA ALA A 204 -13.86 -3.84 10.65
C ALA A 204 -15.28 -3.49 11.11
N LYS A 205 -16.07 -2.85 10.24
CA LYS A 205 -17.48 -2.50 10.50
C LYS A 205 -18.33 -3.74 10.73
N TYR A 206 -18.18 -4.77 9.89
CA TYR A 206 -18.91 -6.03 10.07
C TYR A 206 -18.55 -6.72 11.38
N ALA A 207 -17.27 -6.78 11.73
CA ALA A 207 -16.82 -7.41 12.95
C ALA A 207 -17.31 -6.67 14.21
N LEU A 208 -17.35 -5.34 14.20
CA LEU A 208 -17.95 -4.55 15.29
C LEU A 208 -19.47 -4.69 15.38
N ALA A 209 -20.17 -4.87 14.25
CA ALA A 209 -21.60 -5.17 14.24
C ALA A 209 -21.89 -6.56 14.86
N GLU A 210 -21.07 -7.55 14.54
CA GLU A 210 -21.11 -8.89 15.13
C GLU A 210 -20.83 -8.83 16.64
N ALA A 211 -19.77 -8.13 17.07
CA ALA A 211 -19.46 -7.91 18.48
C ALA A 211 -20.63 -7.26 19.23
N ARG A 212 -21.26 -6.22 18.64
CA ARG A 212 -22.45 -5.58 19.21
C ARG A 212 -23.61 -6.56 19.37
N SER A 213 -23.85 -7.42 18.38
CA SER A 213 -24.92 -8.42 18.46
C SER A 213 -24.68 -9.41 19.58
N HIS A 214 -23.43 -9.85 19.77
CA HIS A 214 -23.05 -10.73 20.89
C HIS A 214 -23.19 -10.03 22.24
N SER A 215 -22.72 -8.77 22.33
CA SER A 215 -22.89 -7.91 23.50
C SER A 215 -24.37 -7.75 23.89
N GLN A 216 -25.27 -7.58 22.91
CA GLN A 216 -26.71 -7.50 23.15
C GLN A 216 -27.28 -8.80 23.70
N MET A 217 -26.87 -9.96 23.16
CA MET A 217 -27.29 -11.26 23.68
C MET A 217 -26.79 -11.48 25.10
N ASP A 218 -25.59 -10.99 25.41
CA ASP A 218 -24.96 -11.13 26.72
C ASP A 218 -25.69 -10.35 27.82
N MET A 219 -26.10 -9.11 27.52
CA MET A 219 -26.93 -8.27 28.40
C MET A 219 -28.28 -8.92 28.82
N PHE A 220 -28.76 -9.95 28.12
CA PHE A 220 -30.00 -10.68 28.44
C PHE A 220 -29.76 -12.07 29.04
N GLY A 221 -28.56 -12.32 29.58
CA GLY A 221 -28.19 -13.59 30.23
C GLY A 221 -27.37 -14.52 29.33
N GLY A 222 -26.48 -13.95 28.52
CA GLY A 222 -25.46 -14.73 27.82
C GLY A 222 -24.49 -15.41 28.79
N GLY A 223 -23.93 -16.53 28.34
CA GLY A 223 -22.90 -17.24 29.09
C GLY A 223 -21.51 -17.02 28.50
N MET A 224 -20.50 -17.64 29.11
CA MET A 224 -19.07 -17.59 28.75
C MET A 224 -18.73 -17.76 27.25
N MET A 225 -19.63 -18.36 26.46
CA MET A 225 -19.47 -18.55 25.02
C MET A 225 -19.80 -17.28 24.21
N SER A 226 -20.72 -16.43 24.68
CA SER A 226 -21.04 -15.13 24.08
C SER A 226 -19.87 -14.16 24.22
N ASP A 227 -19.26 -14.10 25.42
CA ASP A 227 -18.06 -13.32 25.72
C ASP A 227 -16.88 -13.64 24.79
N MET A 228 -16.63 -14.93 24.53
CA MET A 228 -15.54 -15.36 23.67
C MET A 228 -15.77 -14.96 22.21
N MET A 229 -17.01 -15.08 21.72
CA MET A 229 -17.37 -14.68 20.35
C MET A 229 -17.26 -13.16 20.17
N GLU A 230 -17.75 -12.40 21.14
CA GLU A 230 -17.62 -10.94 21.16
C GLU A 230 -16.15 -10.50 21.10
N ARG A 231 -15.28 -11.12 21.89
CA ARG A 231 -13.85 -10.81 21.90
C ARG A 231 -13.16 -11.14 20.59
N ASN A 232 -13.51 -12.26 19.98
CA ASN A 232 -12.98 -12.64 18.68
C ASN A 232 -13.39 -11.62 17.61
N ALA A 233 -14.68 -11.25 17.58
CA ALA A 233 -15.21 -10.25 16.67
C ALA A 233 -14.55 -8.87 16.87
N LEU A 234 -14.37 -8.42 18.12
CA LEU A 234 -13.65 -7.18 18.42
C LEU A 234 -12.18 -7.22 17.96
N SER A 235 -11.48 -8.33 18.20
CA SER A 235 -10.07 -8.49 17.80
C SER A 235 -9.94 -8.47 16.27
N LYS A 236 -10.85 -9.14 15.56
CA LYS A 236 -10.92 -9.12 14.10
C LYS A 236 -11.18 -7.70 13.57
N GLY A 237 -12.07 -6.97 14.22
CA GLY A 237 -12.36 -5.58 13.87
C GLY A 237 -11.16 -4.66 14.02
N GLU A 238 -10.43 -4.79 15.13
CA GLU A 238 -9.23 -4.00 15.42
C GLU A 238 -8.08 -4.30 14.43
N ILE A 239 -7.84 -5.58 14.12
CA ILE A 239 -6.83 -5.97 13.13
C ILE A 239 -7.17 -5.35 11.77
N ALA A 240 -8.42 -5.49 11.33
CA ALA A 240 -8.84 -4.95 10.04
C ALA A 240 -8.76 -3.42 10.00
N PHE A 241 -9.12 -2.71 11.07
CA PHE A 241 -8.98 -1.26 11.15
C PHE A 241 -7.50 -0.82 11.15
N THR A 242 -6.63 -1.54 11.85
CA THR A 242 -5.18 -1.28 11.86
C THR A 242 -4.59 -1.45 10.46
N GLU A 243 -4.99 -2.51 9.73
CA GLU A 243 -4.61 -2.70 8.33
C GLU A 243 -5.09 -1.57 7.43
N ALA A 244 -6.33 -1.10 7.61
CA ALA A 244 -6.83 0.06 6.88
C ALA A 244 -5.98 1.32 7.14
N ARG A 245 -5.57 1.55 8.40
CA ARG A 245 -4.69 2.67 8.75
C ARG A 245 -3.32 2.57 8.11
N MET A 246 -2.68 1.40 8.14
CA MET A 246 -1.38 1.19 7.50
C MET A 246 -1.45 1.49 5.99
N LEU A 247 -2.51 1.02 5.31
CA LEU A 247 -2.71 1.28 3.88
C LEU A 247 -2.90 2.78 3.58
N VAL A 248 -3.63 3.51 4.43
CA VAL A 248 -3.78 4.98 4.30
C VAL A 248 -2.45 5.69 4.57
N GLU A 249 -1.66 5.22 5.54
CA GLU A 249 -0.35 5.78 5.82
C GLU A 249 0.60 5.59 4.63
N GLN A 250 0.63 4.40 4.03
CA GLN A 250 1.39 4.14 2.80
C GLN A 250 0.94 5.06 1.66
N ALA A 251 -0.38 5.29 1.50
CA ALA A 251 -0.90 6.24 0.52
C ALA A 251 -0.48 7.69 0.82
N SER A 252 -0.43 8.11 2.09
CA SER A 252 -0.01 9.47 2.49
C SER A 252 1.46 9.78 2.18
N ARG A 253 2.32 8.75 2.13
CA ARG A 253 3.73 8.92 1.72
C ARG A 253 3.88 9.16 0.22
N MET A 254 2.89 8.74 -0.58
CA MET A 254 2.89 8.88 -2.05
C MET A 254 2.18 10.16 -2.52
N SER A 255 1.21 10.65 -1.75
CA SER A 255 0.45 11.86 -2.08
C SER A 255 0.19 12.70 -0.82
N PRO A 256 0.62 13.98 -0.78
CA PRO A 256 0.46 14.84 0.38
C PRO A 256 -0.99 15.23 0.65
N ASP A 257 -1.89 15.02 -0.31
CA ASP A 257 -3.32 15.31 -0.17
C ASP A 257 -4.08 14.20 0.59
N VAL A 258 -3.43 13.07 0.86
CA VAL A 258 -3.97 11.96 1.66
C VAL A 258 -3.53 12.16 3.10
N HIS A 259 -4.50 12.15 4.01
CA HIS A 259 -4.27 12.42 5.43
C HIS A 259 -4.50 11.16 6.26
N PRO A 260 -3.78 10.99 7.39
CA PRO A 260 -4.01 9.87 8.29
C PRO A 260 -5.45 9.82 8.78
N LEU A 261 -6.02 8.61 8.85
CA LEU A 261 -7.36 8.42 9.41
C LEU A 261 -7.43 8.89 10.86
N PRO A 262 -8.59 9.41 11.31
CA PRO A 262 -8.81 9.70 12.71
C PRO A 262 -8.59 8.43 13.56
N GLN A 263 -8.02 8.61 14.75
CA GLN A 263 -7.86 7.50 15.68
C GLN A 263 -9.25 7.00 16.09
N VAL A 264 -9.49 5.70 15.88
CA VAL A 264 -10.63 4.99 16.43
C VAL A 264 -10.10 4.19 17.60
N ASN A 265 -10.60 4.49 18.80
CA ASN A 265 -10.27 3.72 19.98
C ASN A 265 -11.19 2.50 19.98
N VAL A 266 -10.81 1.46 19.22
CA VAL A 266 -11.53 0.19 19.26
C VAL A 266 -11.50 -0.30 20.71
N ALA A 267 -12.68 -0.62 21.26
CA ALA A 267 -12.94 -0.95 22.66
C ALA A 267 -12.18 -2.16 23.23
N GLN A 268 -11.05 -2.59 22.66
CA GLN A 268 -10.12 -3.56 23.23
C GLN A 268 -8.84 -2.94 23.81
N GLY A 269 -8.31 -1.84 23.22
CA GLY A 269 -6.98 -1.31 23.56
C GLY A 269 -6.79 -0.86 25.01
N ASN A 270 -7.88 -0.56 25.72
CA ASN A 270 -7.90 -0.17 27.14
C ASN A 270 -8.94 -0.97 27.96
N LEU A 271 -9.38 -2.14 27.49
CA LEU A 271 -10.52 -2.84 28.10
C LEU A 271 -10.26 -4.26 28.58
N MET A 272 -9.11 -4.85 28.25
CA MET A 272 -8.64 -5.98 29.04
C MET A 272 -8.39 -5.55 30.51
N SER A 273 -8.19 -4.24 30.77
CA SER A 273 -8.05 -3.70 32.14
C SER A 273 -9.36 -3.47 32.87
N ASP A 274 -10.42 -3.01 32.19
CA ASP A 274 -11.61 -2.48 32.86
C ASP A 274 -12.78 -3.49 32.92
N VAL A 275 -12.88 -4.41 31.97
CA VAL A 275 -14.10 -5.24 31.80
C VAL A 275 -13.97 -6.61 32.41
N PHE A 276 -12.76 -7.05 32.72
CA PHE A 276 -12.56 -8.42 33.17
C PHE A 276 -12.83 -8.62 34.66
N PHE A 277 -12.58 -7.64 35.56
CA PHE A 277 -12.59 -7.92 37.01
C PHE A 277 -12.97 -6.78 37.98
N ASP A 278 -13.38 -5.58 37.53
CA ASP A 278 -14.08 -4.68 38.44
C ASP A 278 -15.53 -5.16 38.55
N ASN A 279 -15.93 -5.66 39.73
CA ASN A 279 -17.32 -5.88 40.16
C ASN A 279 -18.19 -4.59 40.13
N ILE A 280 -17.84 -3.62 39.28
CA ILE A 280 -18.33 -2.24 39.21
C ILE A 280 -18.60 -1.78 37.75
N PHE A 281 -18.37 -2.59 36.71
CA PHE A 281 -18.85 -2.28 35.34
C PHE A 281 -19.96 -3.23 34.87
N THR A 282 -21.09 -2.67 34.42
CA THR A 282 -22.22 -3.45 33.88
C THR A 282 -22.03 -3.72 32.39
N ASP A 283 -22.54 -4.84 31.87
CA ASP A 283 -22.56 -5.18 30.42
C ASP A 283 -23.03 -4.01 29.55
N MET A 284 -23.88 -3.15 30.11
CA MET A 284 -24.35 -1.89 29.53
C MET A 284 -23.20 -0.91 29.18
N GLN A 285 -22.19 -0.74 30.05
CA GLN A 285 -21.07 0.17 29.80
C GLN A 285 -20.11 -0.37 28.72
N PHE A 286 -19.92 -1.69 28.66
CA PHE A 286 -19.16 -2.33 27.59
C PHE A 286 -19.88 -2.22 26.25
N HIS A 287 -21.19 -2.48 26.25
CA HIS A 287 -22.06 -2.27 25.12
C HIS A 287 -21.98 -0.83 24.58
N GLU A 288 -22.02 0.19 25.44
CA GLU A 288 -21.87 1.59 25.04
C GLU A 288 -20.48 1.88 24.43
N LYS A 289 -19.39 1.30 24.95
CA LYS A 289 -18.05 1.43 24.34
C LYS A 289 -17.98 0.83 22.93
N ILE A 290 -18.69 -0.27 22.68
CA ILE A 290 -18.82 -0.85 21.33
C ILE A 290 -19.61 0.08 20.41
N LYS A 291 -20.70 0.68 20.89
CA LYS A 291 -21.44 1.69 20.10
C LYS A 291 -20.57 2.90 19.76
N GLN A 292 -19.79 3.38 20.72
CA GLN A 292 -18.85 4.49 20.48
C GLN A 292 -17.81 4.10 19.42
N SER A 293 -17.23 2.90 19.52
CA SER A 293 -16.28 2.38 18.53
C SER A 293 -16.90 2.31 17.13
N GLN A 294 -18.17 1.90 17.01
CA GLN A 294 -18.90 1.90 15.74
C GLN A 294 -19.06 3.32 15.18
N PHE A 295 -19.44 4.29 16.02
CA PHE A 295 -19.61 5.68 15.59
C PHE A 295 -18.29 6.30 15.11
N GLU A 296 -17.21 6.08 15.85
CA GLU A 296 -15.87 6.52 15.48
C GLU A 296 -15.41 5.87 14.15
N LEU A 297 -15.67 4.56 13.99
CA LEU A 297 -15.34 3.83 12.77
C LEU A 297 -16.14 4.33 11.56
N GLU A 298 -17.43 4.63 11.71
CA GLU A 298 -18.24 5.24 10.65
C GLU A 298 -17.71 6.62 10.24
N ARG A 299 -17.22 7.41 11.20
CA ARG A 299 -16.59 8.70 10.90
C ARG A 299 -15.30 8.50 10.10
N ALA A 300 -14.46 7.55 10.49
CA ALA A 300 -13.24 7.20 9.74
C ALA A 300 -13.54 6.66 8.34
N ASP A 301 -14.59 5.85 8.19
CA ASP A 301 -15.05 5.33 6.89
C ASP A 301 -15.53 6.44 5.97
N ARG A 302 -16.34 7.39 6.47
CA ARG A 302 -16.77 8.57 5.70
C ARG A 302 -15.58 9.42 5.24
N ASP A 303 -14.59 9.63 6.11
CA ASP A 303 -13.38 10.35 5.77
C ASP A 303 -12.58 9.61 4.67
N LEU A 304 -12.36 8.31 4.84
CA LEU A 304 -11.67 7.48 3.85
C LEU A 304 -12.36 7.48 2.48
N GLN A 305 -13.69 7.44 2.45
CA GLN A 305 -14.47 7.54 1.22
C GLN A 305 -14.29 8.91 0.55
N ALA A 306 -14.30 10.00 1.32
CA ALA A 306 -14.07 11.35 0.81
C ALA A 306 -12.64 11.52 0.25
N GLN A 307 -11.64 10.97 0.94
CA GLN A 307 -10.25 10.96 0.49
C GLN A 307 -10.09 10.19 -0.83
N ARG A 308 -10.69 8.99 -0.94
CA ARG A 308 -10.69 8.21 -2.21
C ARG A 308 -11.43 8.93 -3.33
N GLY A 309 -12.55 9.58 -3.04
CA GLY A 309 -13.28 10.40 -4.01
C GLY A 309 -12.41 11.52 -4.58
N SER A 310 -11.69 12.23 -3.70
CA SER A 310 -10.76 13.30 -4.08
C SER A 310 -9.58 12.75 -4.90
N ALA A 311 -8.98 11.63 -4.49
CA ALA A 311 -7.93 10.95 -5.25
C ALA A 311 -8.41 10.51 -6.64
N THR A 312 -9.66 10.07 -6.76
CA THR A 312 -10.25 9.66 -8.05
C THR A 312 -10.33 10.85 -9.00
N GLN A 313 -10.77 12.02 -8.50
CA GLN A 313 -10.83 13.25 -9.29
C GLN A 313 -9.44 13.72 -9.74
N ARG A 314 -8.44 13.68 -8.85
CA ARG A 314 -7.05 14.01 -9.20
C ARG A 314 -6.49 13.05 -10.26
N HIS A 315 -6.67 11.75 -10.07
CA HIS A 315 -6.24 10.74 -11.03
C HIS A 315 -6.88 10.97 -12.41
N SER A 316 -8.18 11.30 -12.49
CA SER A 316 -8.83 11.66 -13.75
C SER A 316 -8.23 12.91 -14.39
N SER A 317 -7.94 13.95 -13.61
CA SER A 317 -7.30 15.18 -14.10
C SER A 317 -5.89 14.91 -14.64
N LEU A 318 -5.09 14.14 -13.90
CA LEU A 318 -3.73 13.77 -14.31
C LEU A 318 -3.73 12.92 -15.57
N ASN A 319 -4.69 11.99 -15.73
CA ASN A 319 -4.82 11.22 -16.96
C ASN A 319 -5.17 12.09 -18.17
N LEU A 320 -6.03 13.10 -18.00
CA LEU A 320 -6.33 14.04 -19.08
C LEU A 320 -5.07 14.82 -19.49
N GLN A 321 -4.27 15.26 -18.52
CA GLN A 321 -3.00 15.94 -18.78
C GLN A 321 -1.99 14.99 -19.45
N LEU A 322 -1.91 13.73 -19.02
CA LEU A 322 -1.06 12.71 -19.64
C LEU A 322 -1.44 12.49 -21.10
N GLN A 323 -2.73 12.44 -21.43
CA GLN A 323 -3.21 12.34 -22.81
C GLN A 323 -2.79 13.54 -23.66
N GLN A 324 -2.87 14.76 -23.11
CA GLN A 324 -2.40 15.97 -23.79
C GLN A 324 -0.88 15.93 -24.04
N GLN A 325 -0.11 15.53 -23.02
CA GLN A 325 1.34 15.37 -23.16
C GLN A 325 1.70 14.27 -24.17
N ALA A 326 0.91 13.19 -24.24
CA ALA A 326 1.10 12.11 -25.22
C ALA A 326 0.92 12.63 -26.65
N GLN A 327 -0.13 13.43 -26.88
CA GLN A 327 -0.38 14.07 -28.17
C GLN A 327 0.71 15.08 -28.54
N GLY A 328 1.21 15.83 -27.55
CA GLY A 328 2.33 16.75 -27.72
C GLY A 328 3.62 16.04 -28.13
N LEU A 329 3.96 14.94 -27.45
CA LEU A 329 5.10 14.09 -27.78
C LEU A 329 4.98 13.50 -29.19
N GLU A 330 3.81 12.96 -29.54
CA GLU A 330 3.58 12.42 -30.88
C GLU A 330 3.74 13.50 -31.95
N SER A 331 3.17 14.69 -31.72
CA SER A 331 3.30 15.83 -32.63
C SER A 331 4.76 16.27 -32.79
N ALA A 332 5.53 16.29 -31.70
CA ALA A 332 6.96 16.63 -31.73
C ALA A 332 7.78 15.59 -32.50
N ARG A 333 7.51 14.29 -32.30
CA ARG A 333 8.13 13.19 -33.04
C ARG A 333 7.81 13.25 -34.54
N VAL A 334 6.56 13.51 -34.90
CA VAL A 334 6.15 13.69 -36.31
C VAL A 334 6.84 14.92 -36.93
N ALA A 335 6.96 16.02 -36.19
CA ALA A 335 7.65 17.22 -36.67
C ALA A 335 9.14 16.98 -36.89
N LEU A 336 9.81 16.30 -35.95
CA LEU A 336 11.20 15.88 -36.09
C LEU A 336 11.38 14.98 -37.32
N GLN A 337 10.52 13.99 -37.49
CA GLN A 337 10.55 13.09 -38.65
C GLN A 337 10.39 13.84 -39.98
N LYS A 338 9.49 14.84 -40.04
CA LYS A 338 9.32 15.68 -41.24
C LYS A 338 10.55 16.55 -41.54
N VAL A 339 11.18 17.12 -40.52
CA VAL A 339 12.40 17.93 -40.72
C VAL A 339 13.56 17.05 -41.18
N ARG A 340 13.70 15.85 -40.60
CA ARG A 340 14.59 14.81 -41.09
C ARG A 340 14.30 14.55 -42.58
N GLU A 341 13.08 14.18 -42.96
CA GLU A 341 12.69 13.95 -44.37
C GLU A 341 13.02 15.12 -45.32
N ASN A 342 12.78 16.36 -44.92
CA ASN A 342 13.06 17.55 -45.73
C ASN A 342 14.55 17.84 -45.88
N ALA A 343 15.34 17.65 -44.82
CA ALA A 343 16.79 17.75 -44.88
C ALA A 343 17.36 16.79 -45.94
N PHE A 344 16.79 15.58 -46.02
CA PHE A 344 17.18 14.59 -47.04
C PHE A 344 16.80 14.98 -48.46
N GLN A 345 15.61 15.52 -48.70
CA GLN A 345 15.21 15.97 -50.05
C GLN A 345 16.14 17.07 -50.58
N ARG A 346 16.58 17.98 -49.72
CA ARG A 346 17.51 19.06 -50.11
C ARG A 346 18.90 18.52 -50.42
N HIS A 347 19.41 17.59 -49.62
CA HIS A 347 20.73 16.99 -49.85
C HIS A 347 20.76 16.11 -51.11
N ALA A 348 19.68 15.38 -51.40
CA ALA A 348 19.54 14.56 -52.59
C ALA A 348 19.36 15.37 -53.89
N ALA A 349 18.91 16.62 -53.80
CA ALA A 349 18.76 17.53 -54.95
C ALA A 349 20.04 18.33 -55.27
N THR A 350 21.06 18.28 -54.40
CA THR A 350 22.36 18.96 -54.58
C THR A 350 23.48 18.02 -55.05
N GLN A 351 23.21 16.72 -55.16
CA GLN A 351 24.02 15.74 -55.89
C GLN A 351 23.40 15.51 -57.27
#